data_AF-A0ABD0MQ14-F1
#
_entry.id   AF-A0ABD0MQ14-F1
#
_cell.length_a   1.000
_cell.length_b   1.000
_cell.length_c   1.000
_cell.angle_alpha   90.00
_cell.angle_beta   90.00
_cell.angle_gamma   90.00
#
_symmetry.space_group_name_H-M   'P 1'
#
loop_
_entity.id
_entity.type
_entity.pdbx_description
1 polymer ?
#
loop_
_entity_poly.entity_id
_entity_poly.type
_entity_poly.pdbx_seq_one_letter_code
_entity_poly.pdbx_strand_id
1 'polypeptide(L)'
;ACDLTLDTNTANKHLKLSDENRKVTNMFKDQSYPDHPDRFDEFYPQVLSVESLTGRCYWETEWSGDNVEISVSYKEIKRKGRSNDCRFGWNKNSWSLICSDHGFAACHNNNYTAISAGSVS
;
A
#
# COMPACT_ATOMS: atom_id res chain seq x y z
N ALA A 1 -3.26 -3.87 -19.69
CA ALA A 1 -2.82 -3.21 -18.46
C ALA A 1 -4.04 -2.55 -17.82
N CYS A 2 -4.02 -2.34 -16.51
CA CYS A 2 -5.05 -1.67 -15.74
C CYS A 2 -4.48 -0.34 -15.26
N ASP A 3 -5.23 0.74 -15.47
CA ASP A 3 -4.88 2.05 -14.95
C ASP A 3 -5.45 2.17 -13.54
N LEU A 4 -4.56 2.41 -12.57
CA LEU A 4 -4.91 2.56 -11.16
C LEU A 4 -4.74 4.01 -10.73
N THR A 5 -5.74 4.51 -10.02
CA THR A 5 -5.75 5.85 -9.44
C THR A 5 -5.89 5.73 -7.93
N LEU A 6 -5.02 6.39 -7.16
CA LEU A 6 -5.05 6.33 -5.70
C LEU A 6 -6.25 7.12 -5.14
N ASP A 7 -6.99 6.49 -4.23
CA ASP A 7 -8.19 7.06 -3.62
C ASP A 7 -7.84 7.98 -2.44
N THR A 8 -8.07 9.27 -2.63
CA THR A 8 -7.88 10.32 -1.62
C THR A 8 -8.74 10.13 -0.37
N ASN A 9 -9.84 9.39 -0.44
CA ASN A 9 -10.69 9.07 0.72
C ASN A 9 -10.08 7.99 1.61
N THR A 10 -9.20 7.14 1.06
CA THR A 10 -8.52 6.08 1.82
C THR A 10 -7.15 6.51 2.32
N ALA A 11 -6.50 7.46 1.65
CA ALA A 11 -5.13 7.88 1.94
C ALA A 11 -4.92 8.32 3.40
N ASN A 12 -3.95 7.71 4.08
CA ASN A 12 -3.46 8.21 5.36
C ASN A 12 -2.98 9.68 5.24
N LYS A 13 -3.12 10.47 6.31
CA LYS A 13 -2.79 11.91 6.31
C LYS A 13 -1.28 12.19 6.14
N HIS A 14 -0.38 11.25 6.41
CA HIS A 14 1.05 11.42 6.13
C HIS A 14 1.41 11.16 4.66
N LEU A 15 0.48 10.69 3.82
CA LEU A 15 0.75 10.42 2.42
C LEU A 15 0.33 11.60 1.54
N LYS A 16 1.25 12.11 0.72
CA LYS A 16 0.92 13.09 -0.32
C LYS A 16 0.70 12.38 -1.65
N LEU A 17 -0.51 12.52 -2.19
CA LEU A 17 -0.85 12.13 -3.55
C LEU A 17 -0.52 13.25 -4.54
N SER A 18 0.04 12.89 -5.69
CA SER A 18 0.42 13.81 -6.76
C SER A 18 0.37 13.09 -8.12
N ASP A 19 0.66 13.82 -9.20
CA ASP A 19 0.65 13.28 -10.57
C ASP A 19 -0.69 12.59 -10.89
N GLU A 20 -1.77 13.37 -10.79
CA GLU A 20 -3.14 12.87 -10.99
C GLU A 20 -3.48 11.66 -10.09
N ASN A 21 -2.95 11.67 -8.86
CA ASN A 21 -3.06 10.59 -7.88
C ASN A 21 -2.46 9.25 -8.34
N ARG A 22 -1.44 9.29 -9.20
CA ARG A 22 -0.66 8.10 -9.61
C ARG A 22 0.66 7.98 -8.85
N LYS A 23 1.05 9.03 -8.11
CA LYS A 23 2.25 9.04 -7.26
C LYS A 23 1.90 9.30 -5.81
N VAL A 24 2.51 8.52 -4.92
CA VAL A 24 2.44 8.69 -3.47
C VAL A 24 3.80 9.00 -2.88
N THR A 25 3.86 9.88 -1.89
CA THR A 25 5.09 10.20 -1.14
C THR A 25 4.78 10.29 0.34
N ASN A 26 5.59 9.64 1.17
CA ASN A 26 5.47 9.73 2.62
C ASN A 26 6.06 11.06 3.12
N MET A 27 5.27 11.80 3.90
CA MET A 27 5.58 13.14 4.39
C MET A 27 5.56 13.17 5.91
N PHE A 28 6.47 13.94 6.51
CA PHE A 28 6.45 14.17 7.96
C PHE A 28 5.23 15.01 8.40
N LYS A 29 4.74 15.90 7.54
CA LYS A 29 3.58 16.76 7.83
C LYS A 29 2.30 16.15 7.29
N ASP A 30 1.23 16.30 8.07
CA ASP A 30 -0.12 15.95 7.64
C ASP A 30 -0.55 16.71 6.40
N GLN A 31 -1.16 15.98 5.48
CA GLN A 31 -1.87 16.48 4.32
C GLN A 31 -3.32 16.79 4.69
N SER A 32 -3.86 17.84 4.08
CA SER A 32 -5.22 18.34 4.35
C SER A 32 -6.29 17.49 3.67
N TYR A 33 -6.47 16.25 4.11
CA TYR A 33 -7.58 15.42 3.65
C TYR A 33 -8.79 15.51 4.60
N PRO A 34 -10.02 15.63 4.06
CA PRO A 34 -11.24 15.56 4.87
C PRO A 34 -11.34 14.23 5.62
N ASP A 35 -11.97 14.24 6.80
CA ASP A 35 -12.24 12.99 7.50
C ASP A 35 -13.21 12.11 6.69
N HIS A 36 -12.91 10.80 6.66
CA HIS A 36 -13.68 9.82 5.91
C HIS A 36 -13.61 8.45 6.62
N PRO A 37 -14.70 7.67 6.66
CA PRO A 37 -14.72 6.35 7.32
C PRO A 37 -13.69 5.38 6.72
N ASP A 38 -13.47 5.44 5.41
CA ASP A 38 -12.52 4.56 4.70
C ASP A 38 -11.04 4.98 4.83
N ARG A 39 -10.77 6.12 5.47
CA ARG A 39 -9.41 6.66 5.59
C ARG A 39 -8.57 5.79 6.53
N PHE A 40 -7.36 5.43 6.13
CA PHE A 40 -6.39 4.85 7.07
C PHE A 40 -5.98 5.89 8.12
N ASP A 41 -5.97 5.51 9.40
CA ASP A 41 -5.51 6.40 10.47
C ASP A 41 -3.99 6.54 10.54
N GLU A 42 -3.53 7.36 11.48
CA GLU A 42 -2.15 7.83 11.63
C GLU A 42 -1.09 6.73 11.87
N PHE A 43 -1.47 5.52 12.27
CA PHE A 43 -0.49 4.50 12.67
C PHE A 43 0.26 3.88 11.50
N TYR A 44 -0.39 3.73 10.34
CA TYR A 44 0.16 3.02 9.19
C TYR A 44 -0.11 3.82 7.90
N PRO A 45 0.91 4.45 7.30
CA PRO A 45 0.77 5.20 6.04
C PRO A 45 0.40 4.28 4.87
N GLN A 46 -0.88 4.26 4.51
CA GLN A 46 -1.45 3.38 3.49
C GLN A 46 -2.51 4.10 2.63
N VAL A 47 -2.73 3.59 1.42
CA VAL A 47 -3.74 4.09 0.47
C VAL A 47 -4.18 2.93 -0.43
N LEU A 48 -5.44 2.92 -0.87
CA LEU A 48 -5.96 2.01 -1.89
C LEU A 48 -6.20 2.75 -3.21
N SER A 49 -6.32 2.00 -4.30
CA SER A 49 -6.88 2.50 -5.55
C SER A 49 -8.40 2.68 -5.48
N VAL A 50 -8.94 3.54 -6.34
CA VAL A 50 -10.39 3.66 -6.57
C VAL A 50 -10.92 2.39 -7.23
N GLU A 51 -10.14 1.82 -8.15
CA GLU A 51 -10.50 0.67 -8.94
C GLU A 51 -10.44 -0.62 -8.12
N SER A 52 -11.47 -1.44 -8.26
CA SER A 52 -11.45 -2.84 -7.81
C SER A 52 -11.01 -3.74 -8.96
N LEU A 53 -10.03 -4.59 -8.69
CA LEU A 53 -9.49 -5.52 -9.69
C LEU A 53 -10.34 -6.79 -9.76
N THR A 54 -10.79 -7.18 -10.96
CA THR A 54 -11.53 -8.41 -11.20
C THR A 54 -10.95 -9.16 -12.39
N GLY A 55 -10.87 -10.49 -12.30
CA GLY A 55 -10.25 -11.32 -13.34
C GLY A 55 -8.73 -11.18 -13.39
N ARG A 56 -8.15 -11.06 -14.59
CA ARG A 56 -6.71 -10.92 -14.81
C ARG A 56 -6.36 -9.45 -15.02
N CYS A 57 -5.59 -8.89 -14.09
CA CYS A 57 -5.16 -7.49 -14.10
C CYS A 57 -3.64 -7.41 -14.04
N TYR A 58 -3.07 -6.40 -14.68
CA TYR A 58 -1.64 -6.13 -14.69
C TYR A 58 -1.41 -4.63 -14.63
N TRP A 59 -0.52 -4.20 -13.74
CA TRP A 59 -0.14 -2.81 -13.54
C TRP A 59 1.34 -2.76 -13.14
N GLU A 60 1.98 -1.61 -13.35
CA GLU A 60 3.39 -1.37 -13.06
C GLU A 60 3.54 -0.16 -12.14
N THR A 61 4.63 -0.12 -11.38
CA THR A 61 4.99 1.04 -10.57
C THR A 61 6.48 1.14 -10.39
N GLU A 62 6.94 2.37 -10.23
CA GLU A 62 8.27 2.69 -9.77
C GLU A 62 8.22 2.96 -8.27
N TRP A 63 9.23 2.49 -7.55
CA TRP A 63 9.35 2.71 -6.11
C TRP A 63 10.78 3.15 -5.77
N SER A 64 10.91 3.84 -4.65
CA SER A 64 12.21 4.29 -4.13
C SER A 64 12.14 4.44 -2.62
N GLY A 65 13.27 4.24 -1.95
CA GLY A 65 13.39 4.34 -0.50
C GLY A 65 13.30 2.97 0.18
N ASP A 66 13.24 2.99 1.51
CA ASP A 66 13.26 1.77 2.32
C ASP A 66 11.86 1.40 2.83
N ASN A 67 11.58 0.10 2.93
CA ASN A 67 10.31 -0.49 3.38
C ASN A 67 9.07 0.00 2.63
N VAL A 68 9.14 0.10 1.29
CA VAL A 68 7.96 0.40 0.45
C VAL A 68 7.13 -0.86 0.27
N GLU A 69 5.84 -0.80 0.58
CA GLU A 69 4.91 -1.94 0.46
C GLU A 69 3.98 -1.77 -0.75
N ILE A 70 4.14 -2.65 -1.74
CA ILE A 70 3.24 -2.78 -2.89
C ILE A 70 2.21 -3.86 -2.56
N SER A 71 0.93 -3.50 -2.49
CA SER A 71 -0.08 -4.37 -1.89
C SER A 71 -1.33 -4.55 -2.73
N VAL A 72 -1.95 -5.72 -2.58
CA VAL A 72 -3.34 -5.97 -2.98
C VAL A 72 -4.15 -6.31 -1.73
N SER A 73 -5.39 -5.83 -1.66
CA SER A 73 -6.24 -5.99 -0.49
C SER A 73 -7.70 -6.10 -0.89
N TYR A 74 -8.45 -6.90 -0.14
CA TYR A 74 -9.90 -6.77 -0.09
C TYR A 74 -10.29 -5.44 0.57
N LYS A 75 -11.43 -4.88 0.17
CA LYS A 75 -11.89 -3.57 0.66
C LYS A 75 -12.25 -3.60 2.15
N GLU A 76 -12.52 -4.77 2.69
CA GLU A 76 -12.92 -5.05 4.07
C GLU A 76 -11.76 -4.97 5.08
N ILE A 77 -10.53 -4.68 4.63
CA ILE A 77 -9.42 -4.40 5.55
C ILE A 77 -9.80 -3.30 6.55
N LYS A 78 -9.39 -3.50 7.81
CA LYS A 78 -9.66 -2.55 8.88
C LYS A 78 -8.89 -1.26 8.62
N ARG A 79 -9.53 -0.11 8.84
CA ARG A 79 -8.93 1.21 8.51
C ARG A 79 -8.33 1.93 9.71
N LYS A 80 -8.73 1.55 10.92
CA LYS A 80 -8.49 2.31 12.15
C LYS A 80 -7.99 1.41 13.29
N GLY A 81 -7.11 1.94 14.12
CA GLY A 81 -6.53 1.34 15.30
C GLY A 81 -5.11 0.82 15.06
N ARG A 82 -4.34 0.77 16.14
CA ARG A 82 -2.97 0.22 16.17
C ARG A 82 -3.00 -1.31 16.27
N SER A 83 -3.42 -1.97 15.19
CA SER A 83 -3.50 -3.44 15.11
C SER A 83 -3.03 -3.96 13.76
N ASN A 84 -2.49 -5.18 13.73
CA ASN A 84 -2.09 -5.90 12.51
C ASN A 84 -3.22 -6.00 11.47
N ASP A 85 -4.47 -6.07 11.92
CA ASP A 85 -5.65 -6.06 11.06
C ASP A 85 -5.77 -4.83 10.14
N CYS A 86 -5.05 -3.74 10.46
CA CYS A 86 -5.08 -2.50 9.70
C CYS A 86 -3.91 -2.35 8.70
N ARG A 87 -2.86 -3.17 8.81
CA ARG A 87 -1.65 -3.04 7.99
C ARG A 87 -1.64 -4.08 6.88
N PHE A 88 -1.36 -3.66 5.64
CA PHE A 88 -1.27 -4.56 4.49
C PHE A 88 -0.27 -5.70 4.74
N GLY A 89 -0.64 -6.92 4.35
CA GLY A 89 0.16 -8.14 4.55
C GLY A 89 0.09 -8.71 5.97
N TRP A 90 -0.30 -7.94 6.99
CA TRP A 90 -0.35 -8.38 8.39
C TRP A 90 -1.70 -8.99 8.80
N ASN A 91 -2.56 -9.24 7.82
CA ASN A 91 -3.90 -9.78 8.00
C ASN A 91 -4.26 -10.71 6.84
N LYS A 92 -5.38 -11.44 7.00
CA LYS A 92 -5.89 -12.38 5.98
C LYS A 92 -6.47 -11.71 4.72
N ASN A 93 -6.71 -10.40 4.77
CA ASN A 93 -7.40 -9.67 3.70
C ASN A 93 -6.43 -9.02 2.70
N SER A 94 -5.13 -9.12 2.91
CA SER A 94 -4.13 -8.41 2.10
C SER A 94 -2.86 -9.21 1.91
N TRP A 95 -2.17 -8.90 0.82
CA TRP A 95 -0.87 -9.43 0.43
C TRP A 95 0.02 -8.28 0.02
N SER A 96 1.28 -8.32 0.43
CA SER A 96 2.23 -7.24 0.17
C SER A 96 3.56 -7.78 -0.32
N LEU A 97 4.12 -7.10 -1.32
CA LEU A 97 5.53 -7.15 -1.65
C LEU A 97 6.22 -5.99 -0.94
N ILE A 98 7.17 -6.30 -0.08
CA ILE A 98 8.01 -5.35 0.63
C ILE A 98 9.27 -5.16 -0.20
N CYS A 99 9.55 -3.91 -0.56
CA CYS A 99 10.69 -3.49 -1.34
C CYS A 99 11.61 -2.62 -0.49
N SER A 100 12.90 -2.97 -0.45
CA SER A 100 13.94 -2.16 0.15
C SER A 100 15.25 -2.27 -0.64
N ASP A 101 16.19 -1.39 -0.34
CA ASP A 101 17.56 -1.46 -0.85
C ASP A 101 18.29 -2.76 -0.41
N HIS A 102 17.75 -3.47 0.58
CA HIS A 102 18.31 -4.71 1.12
C HIS A 102 17.66 -5.97 0.54
N GLY A 103 16.66 -5.82 -0.33
CA GLY A 103 16.01 -6.93 -1.02
C GLY A 103 14.49 -6.87 -0.95
N PHE A 104 13.88 -8.05 -1.12
CA PHE A 104 12.43 -8.16 -1.26
C PHE A 104 11.87 -9.22 -0.30
N ALA A 105 10.64 -9.02 0.14
CA ALA A 105 9.90 -10.04 0.88
C ALA A 105 8.42 -10.03 0.52
N ALA A 106 7.80 -11.21 0.41
CA ALA A 106 6.35 -11.34 0.40
C ALA A 106 5.83 -11.42 1.84
N CYS A 107 4.71 -10.74 2.11
CA CYS A 107 4.03 -10.76 3.39
C CYS A 107 2.53 -11.06 3.21
N HIS A 108 2.01 -12.02 3.97
CA HIS A 108 0.59 -12.31 4.08
C HIS A 108 0.24 -12.92 5.44
N ASN A 109 -0.85 -12.45 6.05
CA ASN A 109 -1.30 -12.89 7.36
C ASN A 109 -0.16 -12.95 8.40
N ASN A 110 0.66 -11.88 8.45
CA ASN A 110 1.82 -11.75 9.35
C ASN A 110 2.94 -12.80 9.13
N ASN A 111 2.93 -13.51 8.01
CA ASN A 111 3.99 -14.43 7.61
C ASN A 111 4.86 -13.80 6.52
N TYR A 112 6.16 -13.83 6.75
CA TYR A 112 7.17 -13.23 5.90
C TYR A 112 7.94 -14.29 5.14
N THR A 113 8.12 -14.08 3.84
CA THR A 113 8.98 -14.92 3.00
C THR A 113 9.95 -14.02 2.26
N ALA A 114 11.24 -14.13 2.58
CA ALA A 114 12.28 -13.43 1.83
C ALA A 114 12.30 -13.92 0.38
N ILE A 115 12.34 -12.99 -0.56
CA ILE A 115 12.42 -13.28 -2.00
C ILE A 115 13.87 -13.05 -2.42
N SER A 116 14.52 -14.12 -2.87
CA SER A 116 15.78 -13.99 -3.58
C SER A 116 15.50 -13.45 -4.98
N ALA A 117 15.80 -12.18 -5.21
CA ALA A 117 15.98 -11.70 -6.57
C ALA A 117 17.25 -12.38 -7.09
N GLY A 118 17.09 -13.36 -7.99
CA GLY A 118 18.24 -13.96 -8.67
C GLY A 118 19.09 -12.86 -9.29
N SER A 119 20.41 -12.99 -9.21
CA SER A 119 21.30 -12.08 -9.93
C SER A 119 20.92 -12.13 -11.40
N VAL A 120 20.56 -10.98 -11.98
CA VAL A 120 20.48 -10.86 -13.43
C VAL A 120 21.93 -10.95 -13.90
N SER A 121 22.33 -12.13 -14.39
CA SER A 121 23.63 -12.37 -15.02
C SER A 121 23.72 -11.65 -16.36
#